data_AF-A0A419SE85-F1
#
_entry.id   AF-A0A419SE85-F1
#
_cell.length_a   1.000
_cell.length_b   1.000
_cell.length_c   1.000
_cell.angle_alpha   90.00
_cell.angle_beta   90.00
_cell.angle_gamma   90.00
#
_symmetry.space_group_name_H-M   'P 1'
#
loop_
_entity.id
_entity.type
_entity.pdbx_description
1 polymer ?
#
loop_
_entity_poly.entity_id
_entity_poly.type
_entity_poly.pdbx_seq_one_letter_code
_entity_poly.pdbx_strand_id
1 'polypeptide(L)'
;METIEKGKWSTALSVVGIALFISSYLISDDPNLGEKILIGIVFFSGIGSMIASVFLGVAAIKSKENGLLKYVGPLMILILILGILLFPLLLGLNFAP
;
A
#
# COMPACT_ATOMS: atom_id res chain seq x y z
N MET A 1 -24.63 1.22 -18.04
CA MET A 1 -23.76 1.94 -17.08
C MET A 1 -22.96 0.87 -16.36
N GLU A 2 -21.71 0.66 -16.79
CA GLU A 2 -20.82 -0.33 -16.18
C GLU A 2 -20.58 0.10 -14.73
N THR A 3 -21.10 -0.67 -13.77
CA THR A 3 -20.91 -0.38 -12.36
C THR A 3 -19.44 -0.56 -12.07
N ILE A 4 -18.74 0.54 -11.81
CA ILE A 4 -17.34 0.55 -11.38
C ILE A 4 -17.22 -0.41 -10.19
N GLU A 5 -16.64 -1.59 -10.39
CA GLU A 5 -16.46 -2.58 -9.34
C GLU A 5 -15.42 -2.05 -8.35
N LYS A 6 -15.88 -1.60 -7.18
CA LYS A 6 -15.03 -0.95 -6.19
C LYS A 6 -13.93 -1.90 -5.70
N GLY A 7 -14.21 -3.20 -5.64
CA GLY A 7 -13.22 -4.23 -5.31
C GLY A 7 -12.06 -4.33 -6.32
N LYS A 8 -12.31 -4.19 -7.62
CA LYS A 8 -11.24 -4.15 -8.65
C LYS A 8 -10.35 -2.93 -8.47
N TRP A 9 -10.94 -1.76 -8.28
CA TRP A 9 -10.19 -0.52 -8.06
C TRP A 9 -9.43 -0.51 -6.75
N SER A 10 -10.02 -1.07 -5.68
CA SER A 10 -9.31 -1.30 -4.42
C SER A 10 -8.04 -2.11 -4.66
N THR A 11 -8.14 -3.24 -5.37
CA THR A 11 -6.97 -4.08 -5.66
C THR A 11 -5.94 -3.39 -6.57
N ALA A 12 -6.39 -2.67 -7.60
CA ALA A 12 -5.48 -1.93 -8.47
C ALA A 12 -4.72 -0.84 -7.69
N LEU A 13 -5.41 -0.08 -6.85
CA LEU A 13 -4.82 0.98 -6.03
C LEU A 13 -3.90 0.45 -4.94
N SER A 14 -4.13 -0.76 -4.39
CA SER A 14 -3.19 -1.36 -3.44
C SER A 14 -1.89 -1.74 -4.15
N VAL A 15 -1.97 -2.38 -5.32
CA VAL A 15 -0.79 -2.76 -6.10
C VAL A 15 0.02 -1.53 -6.51
N VAL A 16 -0.64 -0.52 -7.08
CA VAL A 16 0.01 0.73 -7.48
C VAL A 16 0.58 1.45 -6.25
N GLY A 17 -0.17 1.52 -5.15
CA GLY A 17 0.27 2.18 -3.93
C GLY A 17 1.52 1.52 -3.32
N ILE A 18 1.55 0.19 -3.28
CA ILE A 18 2.71 -0.59 -2.81
C ILE A 18 3.89 -0.40 -3.75
N ALA A 19 3.68 -0.45 -5.07
CA ALA A 19 4.74 -0.27 -6.05
C ALA A 19 5.38 1.12 -5.95
N LEU A 20 4.57 2.19 -5.81
CA LEU A 20 5.06 3.54 -5.59
C LEU A 20 5.82 3.67 -4.26
N PHE A 21 5.28 3.08 -3.18
CA PHE A 21 5.93 3.07 -1.88
C PHE A 21 7.31 2.42 -1.96
N ILE A 22 7.43 1.21 -2.50
CA ILE A 22 8.71 0.52 -2.67
C ILE A 22 9.64 1.30 -3.58
N SER A 23 9.14 1.78 -4.72
CA SER A 23 9.94 2.51 -5.70
C SER A 23 10.55 3.78 -5.10
N SER A 24 9.84 4.44 -4.17
CA SER A 24 10.37 5.65 -3.52
C SER A 24 11.67 5.41 -2.75
N TYR A 25 11.88 4.21 -2.21
CA TYR A 25 13.11 3.81 -1.52
C TYR A 25 14.23 3.39 -2.48
N LEU A 26 13.93 3.21 -3.77
CA LEU A 26 14.90 2.78 -4.78
C LEU A 26 15.45 3.95 -5.61
N ILE A 27 14.99 5.18 -5.37
CA ILE A 27 15.33 6.34 -6.20
C ILE A 27 16.79 6.76 -6.04
N SER A 28 17.27 6.96 -4.81
CA SER A 28 18.65 7.39 -4.54
C SER A 28 19.01 7.14 -3.07
N ASP A 29 20.25 6.71 -2.83
CA ASP A 29 20.81 6.50 -1.49
C ASP A 29 21.26 7.82 -0.83
N ASP A 30 21.71 8.80 -1.62
CA ASP A 30 22.11 10.14 -1.16
C ASP A 30 21.41 11.23 -2.01
N PRO A 31 20.12 11.50 -1.72
CA PRO A 31 19.31 12.35 -2.58
C PRO A 31 19.66 13.84 -2.39
N ASN A 32 19.82 14.54 -3.51
CA ASN A 32 19.85 16.01 -3.53
C ASN A 32 18.46 16.61 -3.23
N LEU A 33 18.36 17.94 -3.17
CA LEU A 33 17.10 18.62 -2.82
C LEU A 33 15.94 18.26 -3.79
N GLY A 34 16.19 18.20 -5.09
CA GLY A 34 15.17 17.87 -6.09
C GLY A 34 14.72 16.41 -5.98
N GLU A 35 15.65 15.50 -5.74
CA GLU A 35 15.36 14.08 -5.54
C GLU A 35 14.56 13.84 -4.25
N LYS A 36 14.86 14.56 -3.16
CA LYS A 36 14.06 14.50 -1.92
C LYS A 36 12.60 14.89 -2.16
N ILE A 37 12.37 15.93 -2.97
CA ILE A 37 11.01 16.36 -3.32
C ILE A 37 10.31 15.28 -4.14
N LEU A 38 10.98 14.71 -5.15
CA LEU A 38 10.44 13.63 -5.98
C LEU A 38 10.10 12.38 -5.14
N ILE A 39 11.04 11.94 -4.29
CA ILE A 39 10.83 10.84 -3.34
C ILE A 39 9.59 11.11 -2.49
N GLY A 40 9.48 12.32 -1.92
CA GLY A 40 8.32 12.72 -1.13
C GLY A 40 7.00 12.59 -1.90
N ILE A 41 6.95 13.12 -3.14
CA ILE A 41 5.74 13.03 -3.98
C ILE A 41 5.37 11.57 -4.26
N VAL A 42 6.33 10.74 -4.67
CA VAL A 42 6.09 9.33 -5.00
C VAL A 42 5.67 8.55 -3.74
N PHE A 43 6.34 8.77 -2.62
CA PHE A 43 6.05 8.15 -1.34
C PHE A 43 4.63 8.48 -0.87
N PHE A 44 4.29 9.78 -0.75
CA PHE A 44 2.98 10.20 -0.26
C PHE A 44 1.86 9.85 -1.25
N SER A 45 2.13 9.82 -2.56
CA SER A 45 1.18 9.30 -3.55
C SER A 45 0.93 7.81 -3.36
N GLY A 46 1.97 7.03 -3.06
CA GLY A 46 1.85 5.61 -2.69
C GLY A 46 0.97 5.42 -1.45
N ILE A 47 1.24 6.17 -0.39
CA ILE A 47 0.44 6.16 0.85
C ILE A 47 -1.03 6.52 0.55
N GLY A 48 -1.27 7.60 -0.19
CA GLY A 48 -2.62 8.03 -0.55
C GLY A 48 -3.38 6.97 -1.34
N SER A 49 -2.73 6.31 -2.30
CA SER A 49 -3.30 5.20 -3.07
C SER A 49 -3.66 4.00 -2.19
N MET A 50 -2.79 3.63 -1.24
CA MET A 50 -3.07 2.54 -0.30
C MET A 50 -4.25 2.85 0.62
N ILE A 51 -4.35 4.09 1.13
CA ILE A 51 -5.49 4.53 1.94
C ILE A 51 -6.78 4.46 1.12
N ALA A 52 -6.79 5.01 -0.10
CA ALA A 52 -7.95 4.95 -1.00
C ALA A 52 -8.35 3.50 -1.31
N SER A 53 -7.38 2.61 -1.52
CA SER A 53 -7.62 1.17 -1.71
C SER A 53 -8.40 0.57 -0.55
N VAL A 54 -8.00 0.84 0.70
CA VAL A 54 -8.69 0.32 1.89
C VAL A 54 -10.12 0.83 1.95
N PHE A 55 -10.34 2.13 1.74
CA PHE A 55 -11.69 2.71 1.74
C PHE A 55 -12.58 2.08 0.67
N LEU A 56 -12.08 1.88 -0.55
CA LEU A 56 -12.82 1.24 -1.63
C LEU A 56 -13.11 -0.23 -1.34
N GLY A 57 -12.16 -0.96 -0.74
CA GLY A 57 -12.35 -2.37 -0.36
C GLY A 57 -13.42 -2.51 0.71
N VAL A 58 -13.37 -1.67 1.76
CA VAL A 58 -14.41 -1.63 2.81
C VAL A 58 -15.76 -1.23 2.22
N ALA A 59 -15.80 -0.26 1.30
CA ALA A 59 -17.03 0.13 0.62
C ALA A 59 -17.60 -1.01 -0.24
N ALA A 60 -16.77 -1.78 -0.94
CA ALA A 60 -17.16 -2.94 -1.73
C ALA A 60 -17.76 -4.06 -0.86
N ILE A 61 -17.15 -4.32 0.30
CA ILE A 61 -17.67 -5.27 1.30
C ILE A 61 -19.04 -4.82 1.81
N LYS A 62 -19.18 -3.54 2.16
CA LYS A 62 -20.46 -2.97 2.63
C LYS A 62 -21.54 -2.99 1.56
N SER A 63 -21.18 -2.77 0.30
CA SER A 63 -22.09 -2.85 -0.85
C SER A 63 -22.47 -4.29 -1.26
N LYS A 64 -21.96 -5.32 -0.55
CA LYS A 64 -22.17 -6.74 -0.88
C LYS A 64 -21.78 -7.08 -2.33
N GLU A 65 -20.73 -6.45 -2.88
CA GLU A 65 -20.21 -6.80 -4.21
C GLU A 65 -19.88 -8.30 -4.26
N ASN A 66 -20.21 -8.99 -5.35
CA ASN A 66 -19.84 -10.39 -5.52
C ASN A 66 -18.36 -10.50 -5.92
N GLY A 67 -17.66 -11.51 -5.39
CA GLY A 67 -16.25 -11.79 -5.73
C GLY A 67 -15.25 -11.53 -4.59
N LEU A 68 -14.04 -12.06 -4.76
CA LEU A 68 -12.98 -12.05 -3.73
C LEU A 68 -12.15 -10.75 -3.73
N LEU A 69 -12.10 -10.02 -4.85
CA LEU A 69 -11.27 -8.83 -5.04
C LEU A 69 -11.52 -7.71 -4.02
N LYS A 70 -12.74 -7.62 -3.49
CA LYS A 70 -13.09 -6.67 -2.43
C LYS A 70 -12.29 -6.84 -1.13
N TYR A 71 -11.72 -8.02 -0.90
CA TYR A 71 -10.88 -8.31 0.27
C TYR A 71 -9.38 -8.22 -0.03
N VAL A 72 -8.97 -8.42 -1.29
CA VAL A 72 -7.56 -8.52 -1.67
C VAL A 72 -6.82 -7.22 -1.40
N GLY A 73 -7.36 -6.08 -1.84
CA GLY A 73 -6.77 -4.76 -1.60
C GLY A 73 -6.49 -4.50 -0.11
N PRO A 74 -7.51 -4.53 0.77
CA PRO A 74 -7.31 -4.35 2.21
C PRO A 74 -6.35 -5.39 2.84
N LEU A 75 -6.43 -6.66 2.43
CA LEU A 75 -5.52 -7.71 2.94
C LEU A 75 -4.06 -7.45 2.55
N MET A 76 -3.79 -7.01 1.33
CA MET A 76 -2.42 -6.67 0.90
C MET A 76 -1.84 -5.56 1.78
N ILE A 77 -2.62 -4.50 2.05
CA ILE A 77 -2.16 -3.40 2.90
C ILE A 77 -1.94 -3.88 4.34
N LEU A 78 -2.82 -4.74 4.87
CA LEU A 78 -2.65 -5.32 6.20
C LEU A 78 -1.35 -6.14 6.30
N ILE A 79 -1.07 -6.99 5.31
CA ILE A 79 0.16 -7.80 5.27
C ILE A 79 1.40 -6.90 5.17
N LEU A 80 1.34 -5.83 4.36
CA LEU A 80 2.44 -4.86 4.25
C LEU A 80 2.75 -4.21 5.62
N ILE A 81 1.73 -3.71 6.32
CA ILE A 81 1.90 -3.07 7.62
C ILE A 81 2.47 -4.06 8.64
N LEU A 82 1.96 -5.29 8.66
CA LEU A 82 2.49 -6.36 9.51
C LEU A 82 3.96 -6.64 9.20
N GLY A 83 4.33 -6.72 7.92
CA GLY A 83 5.72 -6.92 7.50
C GLY A 83 6.64 -5.80 7.99
N ILE A 84 6.25 -4.54 7.80
CA ILE A 84 7.02 -3.38 8.25
C ILE A 84 7.16 -3.36 9.77
N LEU A 85 6.12 -3.71 10.52
CA LEU A 85 6.13 -3.70 11.99
C LEU A 85 6.93 -4.87 12.57
N LEU A 86 6.81 -6.07 11.99
CA LEU A 86 7.46 -7.27 12.47
C LEU A 86 8.96 -7.30 12.15
N PHE A 87 9.39 -6.70 11.03
CA PHE A 87 10.78 -6.73 10.59
C PHE A 87 11.79 -6.24 11.66
N PRO A 88 11.64 -5.05 12.28
CA PRO A 88 12.56 -4.60 13.33
C PRO A 88 12.48 -5.46 14.60
N LEU A 89 11.30 -6.00 14.93
CA LEU A 89 11.13 -6.89 16.09
C LEU A 89 11.89 -8.21 15.90
N LEU A 90 11.82 -8.80 14.71
CA LEU A 90 12.56 -10.02 14.36
C LEU A 90 14.07 -9.80 14.38
N LEU A 91 14.54 -8.64 13.89
CA LEU A 91 15.95 -8.28 14.00
C LEU A 91 16.36 -8.13 15.47
N GLY A 92 15.59 -7.41 16.29
CA GLY A 92 15.88 -7.22 17.71
C GLY A 92 15.93 -8.53 18.51
N LEU A 93 15.12 -9.53 18.14
CA LEU A 93 15.13 -10.86 18.76
C LEU A 93 16.38 -11.68 18.43
N ASN A 94 16.95 -11.52 17.23
CA ASN A 94 18.23 -12.16 16.85
C ASN A 94 19.46 -11.51 17.49
N PHE A 95 19.33 -10.31 18.06
CA PHE A 95 20.39 -9.62 18.81
C PHE A 95 20.14 -9.60 20.33
N ALA A 96 19.09 -10.29 20.81
CA ALA A 96 18.90 -10.53 22.23
C ALA A 96 19.94 -11.56 22.71
N PRO A 97 20.71 -11.27 23.77
CA PRO A 97 21.77 -12.15 24.28
C PRO A 97 21.24 -13.48 24.83
#